data_AF-A0AAE4D4Q3-F1
#
_entry.id   AF-A0AAE4D4Q3-F1
#
_cell.length_a   1.000
_cell.length_b   1.000
_cell.length_c   1.000
_cell.angle_alpha   90.00
_cell.angle_beta   90.00
_cell.angle_gamma   90.00
#
_symmetry.space_group_name_H-M   'P 1'
#
loop_
_entity.id
_entity.type
_entity.pdbx_description
1 polymer ?
#
loop_
_entity_poly.entity_id
_entity_poly.type
_entity_poly.pdbx_seq_one_letter_code
_entity_poly.pdbx_strand_id
1 'polypeptide(L)'
;MDELLKLTADAGVEVSAAETALEDAEPQAARDALDRADDILTQLRERWPGMSAPERAVIGDAAAVVRRRRDAVAARVPVRRVLTDVAAEVDPEQDEDPES
;
A
#
# COMPACT_ATOMS: atom_id res chain seq x y z
N MET A 1 18.43 -1.64 13.45
CA MET A 1 18.97 -1.35 12.10
C MET A 1 18.89 -2.50 11.09
N ASP A 2 19.63 -3.62 11.22
CA ASP A 2 19.69 -4.68 10.18
C ASP A 2 18.31 -5.21 9.76
N GLU A 3 17.46 -5.50 10.75
CA GLU A 3 16.07 -5.94 10.51
C GLU A 3 15.22 -4.90 9.77
N LEU A 4 15.47 -3.59 9.98
CA LEU A 4 14.74 -2.51 9.31
C LEU A 4 15.17 -2.39 7.85
N LEU A 5 16.48 -2.57 7.59
CA LEU A 5 17.02 -2.61 6.23
C LEU A 5 16.51 -3.83 5.48
N LYS A 6 16.48 -4.99 6.14
CA LYS A 6 15.90 -6.21 5.59
C LYS A 6 14.42 -6.01 5.23
N LEU A 7 13.62 -5.45 6.14
CA LEU A 7 12.20 -5.18 5.88
C LEU A 7 12.01 -4.23 4.69
N THR A 8 12.86 -3.21 4.57
CA THR A 8 12.82 -2.28 3.43
C THR A 8 13.22 -2.98 2.12
N ALA A 9 14.20 -3.89 2.18
CA ALA A 9 14.61 -4.69 1.03
C ALA A 9 13.52 -5.68 0.61
N ASP A 10 12.86 -6.35 1.55
CA ASP A 10 11.77 -7.29 1.30
C ASP A 10 10.60 -6.58 0.58
N ALA A 11 10.23 -5.37 0.99
CA ALA A 11 9.25 -4.55 0.26
C ALA A 11 9.71 -4.24 -1.17
N GLY A 12 10.99 -3.95 -1.36
CA GLY A 12 11.58 -3.73 -2.69
C GLY A 12 11.58 -4.97 -3.58
N VAL A 13 11.71 -6.16 -3.00
CA VAL A 13 11.59 -7.45 -3.71
C VAL A 13 10.17 -7.65 -4.20
N GLU A 14 9.16 -7.40 -3.35
CA GLU A 14 7.75 -7.52 -3.76
C GLU A 14 7.36 -6.52 -4.86
N VAL A 15 7.87 -5.28 -4.80
CA VAL A 15 7.70 -4.31 -5.90
C VAL A 15 8.34 -4.81 -7.21
N SER A 16 9.52 -5.42 -7.12
CA SER A 16 10.19 -5.98 -8.31
C SER A 16 9.43 -7.20 -8.86
N ALA A 17 8.85 -8.04 -7.99
CA ALA A 17 7.96 -9.11 -8.40
C ALA A 17 6.69 -8.58 -9.10
N ALA A 18 6.14 -7.46 -8.63
CA ALA A 18 5.02 -6.80 -9.30
C ALA A 18 5.40 -6.23 -10.68
N GLU A 19 6.61 -5.66 -10.82
CA GLU A 19 7.16 -5.23 -12.12
C GLU A 19 7.25 -6.41 -13.09
N THR A 20 7.86 -7.52 -12.68
CA THR A 20 7.98 -8.74 -13.50
C THR A 20 6.60 -9.30 -13.88
N ALA A 21 5.67 -9.40 -12.95
CA ALA A 21 4.32 -9.87 -13.24
C ALA A 21 3.58 -9.00 -14.28
N LEU A 22 3.82 -7.68 -14.29
CA LEU A 22 3.26 -6.81 -15.34
C LEU A 22 3.92 -7.05 -16.70
N GLU A 23 5.22 -7.32 -16.73
CA GLU A 23 5.96 -7.67 -17.96
C GLU A 23 5.45 -8.99 -18.55
N ASP A 24 5.10 -9.94 -17.68
CA ASP A 24 4.55 -11.25 -18.05
C ASP A 24 3.02 -11.22 -18.31
N ALA A 25 2.39 -10.04 -18.33
CA ALA A 25 0.96 -9.85 -18.52
C ALA A 25 0.07 -10.57 -17.47
N GLU A 26 0.55 -10.66 -16.23
CA GLU A 26 -0.13 -11.26 -15.07
C GLU A 26 -0.59 -10.18 -14.07
N PRO A 27 -1.64 -9.38 -14.39
CA PRO A 27 -2.04 -8.25 -13.55
C PRO A 27 -2.59 -8.67 -12.17
N GLN A 28 -3.06 -9.91 -11.99
CA GLN A 28 -3.46 -10.39 -10.67
C GLN A 28 -2.23 -10.63 -9.78
N ALA A 29 -1.22 -11.33 -10.29
CA ALA A 29 0.03 -11.55 -9.57
C ALA A 29 0.73 -10.23 -9.23
N ALA A 30 0.68 -9.25 -10.14
CA ALA A 30 1.18 -7.90 -9.87
C ALA A 30 0.46 -7.23 -8.69
N ARG A 31 -0.88 -7.34 -8.60
CA ARG A 31 -1.65 -6.81 -7.45
C ARG A 31 -1.27 -7.51 -6.16
N ASP A 32 -1.24 -8.84 -6.15
CA ASP A 32 -0.92 -9.62 -4.95
C ASP A 32 0.48 -9.28 -4.41
N ALA A 33 1.44 -9.03 -5.30
CA ALA A 33 2.78 -8.57 -4.94
C ALA A 33 2.78 -7.13 -4.40
N LEU A 34 2.01 -6.20 -4.99
CA LEU A 34 1.86 -4.85 -4.45
C LEU A 34 1.20 -4.84 -3.05
N ASP A 35 0.20 -5.69 -2.83
CA ASP A 35 -0.45 -5.83 -1.52
C ASP A 35 0.56 -6.32 -0.47
N ARG A 36 1.40 -7.31 -0.80
CA ARG A 36 2.49 -7.75 0.09
C ARG A 36 3.51 -6.65 0.35
N ALA A 37 3.87 -5.85 -0.66
CA ALA A 37 4.76 -4.71 -0.47
C ALA A 37 4.15 -3.67 0.49
N ASP A 38 2.86 -3.41 0.38
CA ASP A 38 2.13 -2.47 1.25
C ASP A 38 2.03 -2.98 2.70
N ASP A 39 1.84 -4.28 2.90
CA ASP A 39 1.88 -4.91 4.23
C ASP A 39 3.25 -4.73 4.89
N ILE A 40 4.34 -4.93 4.14
CA ILE A 40 5.71 -4.76 4.66
C ILE A 40 6.00 -3.28 4.97
N LEU A 41 5.59 -2.35 4.10
CA LEU A 41 5.72 -0.91 4.34
C LEU A 41 4.89 -0.44 5.54
N THR A 42 3.76 -1.09 5.80
CA THR A 42 2.93 -0.86 7.00
C THR A 42 3.67 -1.32 8.26
N GLN A 43 4.24 -2.52 8.26
CA GLN A 43 5.09 -3.00 9.37
C GLN A 43 6.27 -2.07 9.63
N LEU A 44 6.88 -1.50 8.58
CA LEU A 44 7.96 -0.52 8.73
C LEU A 44 7.47 0.77 9.42
N ARG A 45 6.27 1.24 9.03
CA ARG A 45 5.63 2.42 9.60
C ARG A 45 5.28 2.22 11.07
N GLU A 46 4.82 1.03 11.46
CA GLU A 46 4.52 0.69 12.85
C GLU A 46 5.77 0.74 13.74
N ARG A 47 6.94 0.37 13.20
CA ARG A 47 8.23 0.43 13.92
C ARG A 47 8.82 1.84 13.99
N TRP A 48 8.38 2.77 13.13
CA TRP A 48 8.93 4.12 13.01
C TRP A 48 9.03 4.92 14.33
N PRO A 49 8.04 4.89 15.24
CA PRO A 49 8.13 5.60 16.52
C PRO A 49 9.27 5.11 17.41
N GLY A 50 9.65 3.83 17.30
CA GLY A 50 10.74 3.23 18.06
C GLY A 50 12.15 3.47 17.48
N MET A 51 12.25 3.99 16.25
CA MET A 51 13.54 4.22 15.59
C MET A 51 14.24 5.47 16.14
N SER A 52 15.56 5.39 16.25
CA SER A 52 16.42 6.56 16.52
C SER A 52 16.43 7.52 15.32
N ALA A 53 16.85 8.78 15.54
CA ALA A 53 16.99 9.77 14.46
C ALA A 53 17.86 9.30 13.27
N PRO A 54 19.07 8.70 13.47
CA PRO A 54 19.87 8.20 12.35
C PRO A 54 19.21 7.01 11.64
N GLU A 55 18.51 6.13 12.36
CA GLU A 55 17.74 5.05 11.74
C GLU A 55 16.62 5.60 10.85
N ARG A 56 15.86 6.59 11.33
CA ARG A 56 14.80 7.23 10.54
C ARG A 56 15.34 7.90 9.28
N ALA A 57 16.52 8.50 9.33
CA ALA A 57 17.13 9.11 8.14
C ALA A 57 17.42 8.05 7.06
N VAL A 58 18.14 6.99 7.42
CA VAL A 58 18.53 5.93 6.48
C VAL A 58 17.30 5.17 5.96
N ILE A 59 16.40 4.77 6.86
CA ILE A 59 15.22 3.98 6.51
C ILE A 59 14.20 4.84 5.77
N GLY A 60 14.07 6.11 6.11
CA GLY A 60 13.18 7.05 5.42
C GLY A 60 13.55 7.20 3.95
N ASP A 61 14.84 7.43 3.66
CA ASP A 61 15.34 7.56 2.29
C ASP A 61 15.14 6.26 1.49
N ALA A 62 15.49 5.11 2.09
CA ALA A 62 15.32 3.81 1.44
C ALA A 62 13.84 3.49 1.16
N ALA A 63 12.96 3.70 2.14
CA ALA A 63 11.53 3.46 1.99
C ALA A 63 10.88 4.43 0.98
N ALA A 64 11.37 5.66 0.86
CA ALA A 64 10.88 6.62 -0.13
C ALA A 64 11.13 6.13 -1.57
N VAL A 65 12.29 5.55 -1.83
CA VAL A 65 12.61 4.94 -3.13
C VAL A 65 11.66 3.78 -3.45
N VAL A 66 11.42 2.90 -2.47
CA VAL A 66 10.50 1.76 -2.64
C VAL A 66 9.07 2.23 -2.91
N ARG A 67 8.55 3.19 -2.13
CA ARG A 67 7.21 3.77 -2.33
C ARG A 67 7.06 4.37 -3.72
N ARG A 68 8.05 5.14 -4.19
CA ARG A 68 8.02 5.74 -5.53
C ARG A 68 7.91 4.68 -6.63
N ARG A 69 8.65 3.57 -6.51
CA ARG A 69 8.56 2.46 -7.46
C ARG A 69 7.20 1.76 -7.37
N ARG A 70 6.75 1.43 -6.15
CA ARG A 70 5.42 0.86 -5.88
C ARG A 70 4.32 1.67 -6.55
N ASP A 71 4.33 3.00 -6.41
CA ASP A 71 3.31 3.88 -6.99
C ASP A 71 3.36 3.91 -8.52
N ALA A 72 4.57 3.88 -9.12
CA ALA A 72 4.74 3.79 -10.56
C ALA A 72 4.20 2.47 -11.13
N VAL A 73 4.39 1.36 -10.41
CA VAL A 73 3.84 0.05 -10.79
C VAL A 73 2.34 0.03 -10.62
N ALA A 74 1.82 0.50 -9.48
CA ALA A 74 0.38 0.57 -9.21
C ALA A 74 -0.38 1.38 -10.27
N ALA A 75 0.20 2.48 -10.76
CA ALA A 75 -0.39 3.29 -11.84
C ALA A 75 -0.52 2.55 -13.18
N ARG A 76 0.26 1.48 -13.39
CA ARG A 76 0.23 0.63 -14.60
C ARG A 76 -0.68 -0.58 -14.46
N VAL A 77 -1.03 -0.98 -13.23
CA VAL A 77 -1.93 -2.10 -12.99
C VAL A 77 -3.34 -1.73 -13.46
N PRO A 78 -3.99 -2.53 -14.33
CA PRO A 78 -5.36 -2.25 -14.77
C PRO A 78 -6.32 -2.14 -13.58
N VAL A 79 -7.24 -1.19 -13.58
CA VAL A 79 -8.27 -1.11 -12.53
C VAL A 79 -9.29 -2.21 -12.77
N ARG A 80 -9.60 -3.03 -11.75
CA ARG A 80 -10.77 -3.92 -11.81
C ARG A 80 -12.01 -3.02 -11.78
N ARG A 81 -12.74 -2.93 -12.89
CA ARG A 81 -14.14 -2.50 -12.82
C ARG A 81 -14.93 -3.61 -12.15
N VAL A 82 -15.13 -3.50 -10.86
CA VAL A 82 -16.18 -4.26 -10.18
C VAL A 82 -17.49 -3.57 -10.57
N LEU A 83 -18.32 -4.23 -11.37
CA LEU A 83 -19.72 -3.88 -11.50
C LEU A 83 -20.41 -4.30 -10.21
N THR A 84 -20.30 -3.48 -9.17
CA THR A 84 -21.19 -3.56 -8.01
C THR A 84 -22.41 -2.72 -8.30
N ASP A 85 -23.43 -3.38 -8.85
CA ASP A 85 -24.81 -2.92 -8.77
C ASP A 85 -25.25 -3.10 -7.31
N VAL A 86 -25.02 -2.08 -6.49
CA VAL A 86 -25.66 -1.95 -5.17
C VAL A 86 -26.16 -0.53 -5.12
N ALA A 87 -27.42 -0.35 -5.51
CA ALA A 87 -28.18 0.85 -5.20
C ALA A 87 -28.13 1.04 -3.67
N ALA A 88 -27.49 2.11 -3.23
CA ALA A 88 -27.66 2.57 -1.86
C ALA A 88 -29.07 3.18 -1.76
N GLU A 89 -30.05 2.39 -1.33
CA GLU A 89 -31.24 2.95 -0.70
C GLU A 89 -30.78 3.57 0.62
N VAL A 90 -30.54 4.88 0.59
CA VAL A 90 -30.39 5.68 1.79
C VAL A 90 -31.79 5.93 2.31
N ASP A 91 -32.12 5.28 3.43
CA ASP A 91 -33.32 5.51 4.24
C ASP A 91 -33.14 6.82 5.04
N PRO A 92 -33.92 7.88 4.80
CA PRO A 92 -33.83 9.11 5.58
C PRO A 92 -34.94 9.14 6.64
N GLU A 93 -34.78 8.39 7.73
CA GLU A 93 -35.52 8.63 8.97
C GLU A 93 -34.53 8.90 10.11
N GLN A 94 -34.06 10.15 10.18
CA GLN A 94 -33.62 10.75 11.44
C GLN A 94 -34.39 12.06 11.62
N ASP A 95 -35.58 11.93 12.24
CA ASP A 95 -36.32 13.03 12.85
C ASP A 95 -35.37 13.77 13.82
N GLU A 96 -35.18 15.06 13.56
CA GLU A 96 -34.36 15.98 14.33
C GLU A 96 -35.07 16.32 15.67
N ASP A 97 -34.29 16.43 16.74
CA ASP A 97 -34.73 16.72 18.11
C ASP A 97 -35.67 17.94 18.25
N PRO A 98 -36.55 17.97 19.28
CA PRO A 98 -37.65 18.94 19.38
C PRO A 98 -37.18 20.34 19.77
N GLU A 99 -37.65 21.35 19.03
CA GLU A 99 -37.44 22.76 19.33
C GLU A 99 -38.77 23.43 19.76
N SER A 100 -38.99 23.59 21.08
CA SER A 100 -39.68 24.73 21.77
C SER A 100 -40.13 24.38 23.19
#